data_AF-A0A9P0III7-F1
#
_entry.id   AF-A0A9P0III7-F1
#
_cell.length_a   1.000
_cell.length_b   1.000
_cell.length_c   1.000
_cell.angle_alpha   90.00
_cell.angle_beta   90.00
_cell.angle_gamma   90.00
#
_symmetry.space_group_name_H-M   'P 1'
#
loop_
_entity.id
_entity.type
_entity.pdbx_description
1 polymer ?
#
loop_
_entity_poly.entity_id
_entity_poly.type
_entity_poly.pdbx_seq_one_letter_code
_entity_poly.pdbx_strand_id
1 'polypeptide(L)'
;MSEGHKPYTPGWNDPPSYSFEDTVSAQHENRPKIFDRIPARVLPKAPSEQFNLENKQIPLDNEIVSNEHCNDTTTTPVVSSSICDIPVEDRLSFVMSSLNDSIEKSTLPDSKKVDISKRLSRLEISWKDTQFTDIIQQKTIALVKAININDYAEANRLQMALMVDHTRQCNTWIPAIRQLINQHT
;
A
#
# COMPACT_ATOMS: atom_id res chain seq x y z
N MET A 1 -1.15 56.85 -26.03
CA MET A 1 -0.61 56.31 -24.76
C MET A 1 -0.72 54.81 -24.85
N SER A 2 0.43 54.14 -24.83
CA SER A 2 0.63 52.76 -25.27
C SER A 2 0.00 51.74 -24.31
N GLU A 3 -0.89 50.89 -24.81
CA GLU A 3 -1.35 49.70 -24.09
C GLU A 3 -0.23 48.67 -24.06
N GLY A 4 0.36 48.49 -22.88
CA GLY A 4 1.41 47.52 -22.63
C GLY A 4 0.88 46.09 -22.80
N HIS A 5 1.44 45.37 -23.78
CA HIS A 5 1.26 43.93 -23.89
C HIS A 5 1.84 43.25 -22.65
N LYS A 6 0.99 42.61 -21.85
CA LYS A 6 1.45 41.73 -20.78
C LYS A 6 2.01 40.46 -21.42
N PRO A 7 3.22 40.01 -21.04
CA PRO A 7 3.74 38.74 -21.53
C PRO A 7 2.82 37.61 -21.10
N TYR A 8 2.40 36.79 -22.06
CA TYR A 8 1.68 35.55 -21.80
C TYR A 8 2.63 34.63 -21.00
N THR A 9 2.33 34.46 -19.72
CA THR A 9 2.98 33.46 -18.86
C THR A 9 2.13 32.20 -18.95
N PRO A 10 2.59 31.13 -19.62
CA PRO A 10 1.86 29.87 -19.63
C PRO A 10 1.63 29.46 -18.18
N GLY A 11 0.36 29.31 -17.81
CA GLY A 11 0.01 28.86 -16.48
C GLY A 11 0.43 27.41 -16.32
N TRP A 12 0.64 26.96 -15.08
CA TRP A 12 0.87 25.55 -14.76
C TRP A 12 -0.25 24.60 -15.26
N ASN A 13 -1.37 25.17 -15.71
CA ASN A 13 -2.54 24.47 -16.23
C ASN A 13 -2.76 24.66 -17.74
N ASP A 14 -1.80 25.22 -18.48
CA ASP A 14 -1.88 25.23 -19.95
C ASP A 14 -1.49 23.85 -20.50
N PRO A 15 -2.35 23.21 -21.31
CA PRO A 15 -2.04 21.91 -21.89
C PRO A 15 -0.84 22.02 -22.85
N PRO A 16 -0.07 20.93 -23.02
CA PRO A 16 1.08 20.94 -23.94
C PRO A 16 0.63 21.30 -25.36
N SER A 17 1.37 22.20 -26.01
CA SER A 17 1.11 22.70 -27.36
C SER A 17 1.48 21.65 -28.41
N TYR A 18 0.77 20.51 -28.43
CA TYR A 18 0.86 19.61 -29.58
C TYR A 18 0.16 20.27 -30.76
N SER A 19 0.94 20.60 -31.79
CA SER A 19 0.60 21.38 -32.96
C SER A 19 -0.65 20.87 -33.70
N PHE A 20 -1.64 21.74 -33.86
CA PHE A 20 -2.80 21.54 -34.75
C PHE A 20 -2.44 21.80 -36.23
N GLU A 21 -1.26 21.40 -36.68
CA GLU A 21 -0.77 21.60 -38.05
C GLU A 21 -0.35 20.27 -38.66
N ASP A 22 -1.28 19.31 -38.66
CA ASP A 22 -1.19 18.12 -39.50
C ASP A 22 -2.56 17.70 -40.06
N THR A 23 -3.44 18.67 -40.31
CA THR A 23 -4.76 18.42 -40.93
C THR A 23 -5.00 19.11 -42.27
N VAL A 24 -4.00 19.79 -42.85
CA VAL A 24 -4.14 20.44 -44.18
C VAL A 24 -3.64 19.62 -45.37
N SER A 25 -3.31 18.32 -45.21
CA SER A 25 -3.04 17.46 -46.38
C SER A 25 -3.36 15.99 -46.13
N ALA A 26 -4.65 15.66 -46.10
CA ALA A 26 -5.13 14.33 -46.51
C ALA A 26 -6.64 14.38 -46.80
N GLN A 27 -7.03 15.09 -47.86
CA GLN A 27 -8.18 14.64 -48.64
C GLN A 27 -7.75 13.35 -49.33
N HIS A 28 -7.99 12.21 -48.69
CA HIS A 28 -8.14 10.94 -49.37
C HIS A 28 -9.40 10.27 -48.86
N GLU A 29 -10.29 10.07 -49.81
CA GLU A 29 -11.53 9.32 -49.76
C GLU A 29 -11.17 7.88 -49.39
N ASN A 30 -11.25 7.52 -48.10
CA ASN A 30 -11.32 6.16 -47.53
C ASN A 30 -10.94 6.20 -46.04
N ARG A 31 -11.85 6.62 -45.17
CA ARG A 31 -11.74 6.30 -43.73
C ARG A 31 -12.57 5.04 -43.44
N PRO A 32 -11.98 3.96 -42.89
CA PRO A 32 -12.77 2.87 -42.35
C PRO A 32 -13.55 3.36 -41.13
N LYS A 33 -14.85 3.05 -41.07
CA LYS A 33 -15.74 3.38 -39.95
C LYS A 33 -15.33 2.50 -38.76
N ILE A 34 -14.72 3.08 -37.73
CA ILE A 34 -14.24 2.35 -36.53
C ILE A 34 -15.40 2.12 -35.54
N PHE A 35 -16.51 1.58 -36.02
CA PHE A 35 -17.58 1.06 -35.17
C PHE A 35 -17.89 -0.39 -35.56
N ASP A 36 -16.86 -1.22 -35.60
CA ASP A 36 -17.05 -2.66 -35.54
C ASP A 36 -17.33 -3.04 -34.09
N ARG A 37 -18.61 -3.18 -33.79
CA ARG A 37 -19.07 -3.93 -32.61
C ARG A 37 -18.50 -5.33 -32.71
N ILE A 38 -17.71 -5.72 -31.71
CA ILE A 38 -17.22 -7.10 -31.57
C ILE A 38 -18.46 -8.01 -31.48
N PRO A 39 -18.64 -8.99 -32.37
CA PRO A 39 -19.70 -9.99 -32.22
C PRO A 39 -19.42 -10.79 -30.94
N ALA A 40 -20.45 -10.94 -30.10
CA ALA A 40 -20.39 -11.87 -28.96
C ALA A 40 -19.94 -13.24 -29.46
N ARG A 41 -18.95 -13.84 -28.78
CA ARG A 41 -18.43 -15.16 -29.12
C ARG A 41 -19.55 -16.19 -28.95
N VAL A 42 -20.19 -16.57 -30.05
CA VAL A 42 -21.15 -17.68 -30.11
C VAL A 42 -20.35 -18.95 -29.88
N LEU A 43 -20.62 -19.63 -28.78
CA LEU A 43 -20.07 -20.95 -28.47
C LEU A 43 -20.72 -21.98 -29.42
N PRO A 44 -19.95 -22.68 -30.27
CA PRO A 44 -20.51 -23.79 -31.03
C PRO A 44 -20.78 -24.95 -30.08
N LYS A 45 -22.04 -25.37 -30.03
CA LYS A 45 -22.49 -26.58 -29.36
C LYS A 45 -22.37 -27.74 -30.35
N ALA A 46 -21.46 -28.69 -30.09
CA ALA A 46 -21.53 -30.13 -30.39
C ALA A 46 -20.11 -30.75 -30.37
N PRO A 47 -20.00 -32.09 -30.36
CA PRO A 47 -20.41 -33.04 -29.34
C PRO A 47 -19.19 -33.57 -28.56
N SER A 48 -19.48 -34.26 -27.46
CA SER A 48 -18.57 -34.98 -26.58
C SER A 48 -17.59 -35.90 -27.30
N GLU A 49 -16.28 -35.65 -27.15
CA GLU A 49 -15.24 -36.69 -27.19
C GLU A 49 -14.20 -36.43 -26.09
N GLN A 50 -13.98 -37.47 -25.30
CA GLN A 50 -13.12 -37.50 -24.12
C GLN A 50 -11.66 -37.35 -24.54
N PHE A 51 -10.93 -36.40 -23.95
CA PHE A 51 -9.48 -36.44 -23.93
C PHE A 51 -8.96 -36.40 -22.49
N ASN A 52 -8.17 -37.43 -22.21
CA ASN A 52 -7.43 -37.72 -21.00
C ASN A 52 -6.60 -36.52 -20.53
N LEU A 53 -6.63 -36.20 -19.23
CA LEU A 53 -5.62 -35.35 -18.60
C LEU A 53 -4.33 -36.18 -18.43
N GLU A 54 -3.50 -36.17 -19.47
CA GLU A 54 -2.13 -36.67 -19.38
C GLU A 54 -1.24 -35.62 -18.71
N ASN A 55 -0.65 -36.02 -17.58
CA ASN A 55 0.39 -35.31 -16.84
C ASN A 55 1.50 -34.81 -17.78
N LYS A 56 1.69 -33.49 -17.90
CA LYS A 56 2.94 -32.94 -18.43
C LYS A 56 3.90 -32.62 -17.29
N GLN A 57 4.66 -33.66 -16.96
CA GLN A 57 5.92 -33.61 -16.23
C GLN A 57 6.95 -32.81 -17.06
N ILE A 58 7.57 -31.82 -16.44
CA ILE A 58 8.66 -31.04 -17.04
C ILE A 58 9.97 -31.83 -16.85
N PRO A 59 10.79 -32.05 -17.88
CA PRO A 59 12.05 -32.77 -17.77
C PRO A 59 13.13 -31.98 -17.01
N LEU A 60 13.76 -32.71 -16.10
CA LEU A 60 15.05 -32.46 -15.47
C LEU A 60 16.15 -32.78 -16.50
N ASP A 61 17.10 -31.87 -16.72
CA ASP A 61 18.51 -32.20 -16.93
C ASP A 61 19.33 -30.90 -17.06
N ASN A 62 20.30 -30.75 -16.17
CA ASN A 62 21.54 -30.03 -16.40
C ASN A 62 22.53 -30.49 -15.32
N GLU A 63 23.23 -31.59 -15.62
CA GLU A 63 24.51 -31.87 -14.98
C GLU A 63 25.59 -30.96 -15.58
N ILE A 64 26.42 -30.37 -14.71
CA ILE A 64 27.90 -30.40 -14.74
C ILE A 64 28.40 -29.72 -13.45
N VAL A 65 28.73 -30.57 -12.47
CA VAL A 65 30.01 -30.69 -11.74
C VAL A 65 30.69 -29.42 -11.16
N SER A 66 30.69 -29.42 -9.82
CA SER A 66 31.77 -29.10 -8.86
C SER A 66 32.40 -27.71 -8.78
N ASN A 67 32.25 -27.08 -7.61
CA ASN A 67 33.33 -27.09 -6.61
C ASN A 67 32.87 -26.65 -5.20
N GLU A 68 33.08 -27.58 -4.27
CA GLU A 68 33.50 -27.48 -2.86
C GLU A 68 32.97 -26.39 -1.91
N HIS A 69 32.38 -26.92 -0.81
CA HIS A 69 32.52 -26.47 0.58
C HIS A 69 31.52 -25.45 1.15
N CYS A 70 30.44 -25.96 1.75
CA CYS A 70 30.25 -25.85 3.19
C CYS A 70 29.24 -26.89 3.71
N ASN A 71 29.63 -27.49 4.83
CA ASN A 71 28.95 -28.47 5.65
C ASN A 71 27.62 -27.94 6.22
N ASP A 72 26.55 -28.57 5.75
CA ASP A 72 25.41 -29.11 6.51
C ASP A 72 25.26 -28.65 7.98
N THR A 73 24.27 -27.81 8.23
CA THR A 73 23.25 -28.16 9.23
C THR A 73 21.93 -27.52 8.82
N THR A 74 21.01 -28.39 8.42
CA THR A 74 19.58 -28.14 8.36
C THR A 74 19.09 -27.54 9.68
N THR A 75 18.70 -26.28 9.65
CA THR A 75 17.64 -25.74 10.51
C THR A 75 16.96 -24.63 9.72
N THR A 76 15.87 -24.98 9.07
CA THR A 76 14.78 -24.06 8.77
C THR A 76 14.47 -23.24 10.03
N PRO A 77 14.68 -21.91 10.07
CA PRO A 77 14.03 -21.12 11.08
C PRO A 77 12.59 -20.97 10.60
N VAL A 78 11.70 -21.84 11.11
CA VAL A 78 10.32 -21.44 11.31
C VAL A 78 10.38 -20.29 12.30
N VAL A 79 10.56 -19.08 11.80
CA VAL A 79 10.38 -17.86 12.58
C VAL A 79 8.87 -17.73 12.75
N SER A 80 8.34 -18.47 13.72
CA SER A 80 7.12 -18.07 14.41
C SER A 80 7.46 -16.76 15.11
N SER A 81 7.31 -15.65 14.38
CA SER A 81 7.37 -14.28 14.87
C SER A 81 6.30 -14.07 15.94
N SER A 82 6.59 -14.49 17.15
CA SER A 82 5.93 -14.01 18.36
C SER A 82 6.83 -12.92 18.94
N ILE A 83 6.86 -11.75 18.31
CA ILE A 83 7.75 -10.63 18.66
C ILE A 83 7.15 -9.76 19.79
N CYS A 84 6.02 -10.18 20.36
CA CYS A 84 5.25 -9.33 21.25
C CYS A 84 4.93 -10.03 22.58
N ASP A 85 5.60 -9.59 23.66
CA ASP A 85 5.41 -10.06 25.05
C ASP A 85 4.05 -9.72 25.67
N ILE A 86 3.15 -9.07 24.91
CA ILE A 86 1.84 -8.61 25.39
C ILE A 86 0.79 -9.68 25.07
N PRO A 87 0.09 -10.22 26.09
CA PRO A 87 -1.03 -11.15 25.91
C PRO A 87 -2.06 -10.59 24.93
N VAL A 88 -2.66 -11.44 24.11
CA VAL A 88 -3.53 -11.03 22.99
C VAL A 88 -4.71 -10.17 23.47
N GLU A 89 -5.27 -10.52 24.62
CA GLU A 89 -6.35 -9.82 25.32
C GLU A 89 -5.99 -8.38 25.71
N ASP A 90 -4.73 -8.11 26.02
CA ASP A 90 -4.28 -6.82 26.54
C ASP A 90 -3.73 -5.89 25.45
N ARG A 91 -3.48 -6.43 24.25
CA ARG A 91 -2.85 -5.68 23.14
C ARG A 91 -3.57 -4.40 22.78
N LEU A 92 -4.90 -4.46 22.63
CA LEU A 92 -5.69 -3.29 22.27
C LEU A 92 -5.69 -2.25 23.40
N SER A 93 -5.84 -2.70 24.65
CA SER A 93 -5.80 -1.83 25.82
C SER A 93 -4.46 -1.11 25.93
N PHE A 94 -3.35 -1.82 25.75
CA PHE A 94 -2.00 -1.27 25.71
C PHE A 94 -1.83 -0.22 24.61
N VAL A 95 -2.27 -0.52 23.38
CA VAL A 95 -2.17 0.40 22.24
C VAL A 95 -2.95 1.68 22.50
N MET A 96 -4.22 1.56 22.90
CA MET A 96 -5.08 2.74 23.11
C MET A 96 -4.63 3.59 24.29
N SER A 97 -4.24 2.98 25.41
CA SER A 97 -3.73 3.71 26.58
C SER A 97 -2.43 4.46 26.27
N SER A 98 -1.47 3.81 25.62
CA SER A 98 -0.20 4.43 25.23
C SER A 98 -0.38 5.58 24.24
N LEU A 99 -1.27 5.44 23.26
CA LEU A 99 -1.55 6.49 22.30
C LEU A 99 -2.26 7.68 22.96
N ASN A 100 -3.21 7.44 23.87
CA ASN A 100 -3.87 8.51 24.61
C ASN A 100 -2.87 9.28 25.50
N ASP A 101 -2.01 8.57 26.23
CA ASP A 101 -0.93 9.18 27.03
C ASP A 101 0.01 10.02 26.15
N SER A 102 0.35 9.53 24.95
CA SER A 102 1.16 10.28 23.99
C SER A 102 0.44 11.55 23.48
N ILE A 103 -0.88 11.51 23.29
CA ILE A 103 -1.68 12.70 22.92
C ILE A 103 -1.72 13.70 24.06
N GLU A 104 -1.87 13.25 25.31
CA GLU A 104 -1.87 14.13 26.47
C GLU A 104 -0.53 14.85 26.60
N LYS A 105 0.58 14.12 26.46
CA LYS A 105 1.96 14.64 26.47
C LYS A 105 2.33 15.51 25.26
N SER A 106 1.58 15.40 24.16
CA SER A 106 1.85 16.17 22.94
C SER A 106 1.71 17.68 23.15
N THR A 107 2.50 18.48 22.42
CA THR A 107 2.45 19.95 22.44
C THR A 107 1.42 20.50 21.44
N LEU A 108 0.65 19.61 20.80
CA LEU A 108 -0.34 19.96 19.80
C LEU A 108 -1.50 20.77 20.40
N PRO A 109 -2.13 21.67 19.62
CA PRO A 109 -3.34 22.35 20.03
C PRO A 109 -4.48 21.37 20.34
N ASP A 110 -5.37 21.71 21.29
CA ASP A 110 -6.48 20.84 21.70
C ASP A 110 -7.38 20.40 20.53
N SER A 111 -7.63 21.29 19.57
CA SER A 111 -8.39 20.96 18.37
C SER A 111 -7.76 19.84 17.53
N LYS A 112 -6.43 19.76 17.52
CA LYS A 112 -5.67 18.69 16.87
C LYS A 112 -5.68 17.42 17.71
N LYS A 113 -5.54 17.53 19.04
CA LYS A 113 -5.65 16.37 19.95
C LYS A 113 -7.01 15.67 19.79
N VAL A 114 -8.10 16.44 19.74
CA VAL A 114 -9.46 15.93 19.52
C VAL A 114 -9.61 15.23 18.15
N ASP A 115 -9.08 15.81 17.07
CA ASP A 115 -9.11 15.16 15.75
C ASP A 115 -8.31 13.84 15.74
N ILE A 116 -7.13 13.82 16.38
CA ILE A 116 -6.31 12.62 16.51
C ILE A 116 -7.08 11.54 17.28
N SER A 117 -7.61 11.85 18.48
CA SER A 117 -8.39 10.89 19.27
C SER A 117 -9.60 10.36 18.50
N LYS A 118 -10.30 11.22 17.74
CA LYS A 118 -11.43 10.80 16.89
C LYS A 118 -11.01 9.86 15.76
N ARG A 119 -9.79 9.99 15.23
CA ARG A 119 -9.28 9.06 14.22
C ARG A 119 -8.77 7.76 14.85
N LEU A 120 -8.20 7.81 16.04
CA LEU A 120 -7.78 6.61 16.77
C LEU A 120 -8.95 5.74 17.22
N SER A 121 -10.15 6.29 17.42
CA SER A 121 -11.33 5.44 17.61
C SER A 121 -11.62 4.52 16.41
N ARG A 122 -11.20 4.90 15.19
CA ARG A 122 -11.27 4.03 14.01
C ARG A 122 -10.29 2.87 14.09
N LEU A 123 -9.11 3.08 14.67
CA LEU A 123 -8.16 1.99 14.97
C LEU A 123 -8.83 0.99 15.91
N GLU A 124 -9.43 1.47 17.00
CA GLU A 124 -10.11 0.62 17.99
C GLU A 124 -11.25 -0.20 17.35
N ILE A 125 -12.09 0.45 16.54
CA ILE A 125 -13.19 -0.21 15.82
C ILE A 125 -12.64 -1.28 14.86
N SER A 126 -11.68 -0.94 14.00
CA SER A 126 -11.08 -1.91 13.05
C SER A 126 -10.40 -3.08 13.76
N TRP A 127 -9.82 -2.85 14.95
CA TRP A 127 -9.23 -3.91 15.77
C TRP A 127 -10.31 -4.85 16.31
N LYS A 128 -11.40 -4.31 16.88
CA LYS A 128 -12.53 -5.09 17.43
C LYS A 128 -13.31 -5.84 16.36
N ASP A 129 -13.41 -5.26 15.16
CA ASP A 129 -14.04 -5.89 13.99
C ASP A 129 -13.17 -6.99 13.36
N THR A 130 -12.07 -7.40 14.02
CA THR A 130 -11.14 -8.46 13.58
C THR A 130 -10.51 -8.20 12.21
N GLN A 131 -10.46 -6.95 11.75
CA GLN A 131 -9.84 -6.59 10.47
C GLN A 131 -8.30 -6.68 10.51
N PHE A 132 -7.73 -6.76 11.72
CA PHE A 132 -6.28 -6.80 11.92
C PHE A 132 -5.81 -8.23 12.09
N THR A 133 -4.97 -8.67 11.15
CA THR A 133 -4.19 -9.90 11.33
C THR A 133 -3.18 -9.74 12.46
N ASP A 134 -2.71 -10.85 12.99
CA ASP A 134 -1.70 -10.85 14.07
C ASP A 134 -0.46 -10.02 13.72
N ILE A 135 -0.01 -10.07 12.45
CA ILE A 135 1.11 -9.26 11.95
C ILE A 135 0.82 -7.75 12.07
N ILE A 136 -0.40 -7.30 11.73
CA ILE A 136 -0.78 -5.89 11.84
C ILE A 136 -0.82 -5.46 13.30
N GLN A 137 -1.34 -6.32 14.18
CA GLN A 137 -1.36 -6.07 15.63
C GLN A 137 0.06 -5.92 16.18
N GLN A 138 0.95 -6.88 15.87
CA GLN A 138 2.35 -6.84 16.30
C GLN A 138 3.09 -5.60 15.80
N LYS A 139 2.95 -5.25 14.50
CA LYS A 139 3.54 -4.04 13.92
C LYS A 139 3.00 -2.77 14.60
N THR A 140 1.70 -2.73 14.90
CA THR A 140 1.08 -1.59 15.59
C THR A 140 1.60 -1.45 17.02
N ILE A 141 1.78 -2.57 17.74
CA ILE A 141 2.36 -2.55 19.09
C ILE A 141 3.83 -2.08 19.04
N ALA A 142 4.62 -2.57 18.08
CA ALA A 142 5.99 -2.11 17.90
C ALA A 142 6.05 -0.61 17.61
N LEU A 143 5.15 -0.09 16.76
CA LEU A 143 5.01 1.33 16.47
C LEU A 143 4.73 2.14 17.73
N VAL A 144 3.77 1.69 18.55
CA VAL A 144 3.42 2.38 19.80
C VAL A 144 4.55 2.31 20.82
N LYS A 145 5.26 1.17 20.93
CA LYS A 145 6.46 1.06 21.78
C LYS A 145 7.53 2.06 21.35
N ALA A 146 7.79 2.21 20.05
CA ALA A 146 8.75 3.18 19.53
C ALA A 146 8.37 4.63 19.89
N ILE A 147 7.07 4.97 19.80
CA ILE A 147 6.56 6.28 20.24
C ILE A 147 6.80 6.49 21.74
N ASN A 148 6.50 5.50 22.58
CA ASN A 148 6.65 5.61 24.04
C ASN A 148 8.10 5.82 24.50
N ILE A 149 9.07 5.24 23.78
CA ILE A 149 10.50 5.44 24.06
C ILE A 149 11.09 6.65 23.34
N ASN A 150 10.27 7.43 22.64
CA ASN A 150 10.64 8.61 21.85
C ASN A 150 11.59 8.31 20.67
N ASP A 151 11.58 7.07 20.16
CA ASP A 151 12.29 6.72 18.92
C ASP A 151 11.40 7.02 17.70
N TYR A 152 11.35 8.31 17.34
CA TYR A 152 10.51 8.78 16.24
C TYR A 152 11.01 8.35 14.86
N ALA A 153 12.30 8.05 14.72
CA ALA A 153 12.86 7.54 13.48
C ALA A 153 12.34 6.12 13.19
N GLU A 154 12.40 5.24 14.19
CA GLU A 154 11.84 3.90 14.11
C GLU A 154 10.31 3.92 13.99
N ALA A 155 9.64 4.79 14.76
CA ALA A 155 8.20 4.96 14.64
C ALA A 155 7.78 5.37 13.21
N ASN A 156 8.49 6.31 12.58
CA ASN A 156 8.22 6.71 11.21
C ASN A 156 8.46 5.55 10.22
N ARG A 157 9.53 4.77 10.41
CA ARG A 157 9.81 3.57 9.58
C ARG A 157 8.68 2.54 9.68
N LEU A 158 8.22 2.23 10.89
CA LEU A 158 7.12 1.29 11.13
C LEU A 158 5.78 1.81 10.58
N GLN A 159 5.53 3.12 10.74
CA GLN A 159 4.36 3.81 10.17
C GLN A 159 4.33 3.67 8.65
N MET A 160 5.46 3.90 7.97
CA MET A 160 5.60 3.70 6.52
C MET A 160 5.39 2.24 6.11
N ALA A 161 6.02 1.29 6.82
CA ALA A 161 5.88 -0.13 6.54
C ALA A 161 4.42 -0.62 6.63
N LEU A 162 3.67 -0.14 7.62
CA LEU A 162 2.23 -0.39 7.72
C LEU A 162 1.46 0.17 6.53
N MET A 163 1.81 1.35 6.04
CA MET A 163 1.16 1.96 4.88
C MET A 163 1.47 1.25 3.57
N VAL A 164 2.65 0.65 3.43
CA VAL A 164 3.05 -0.09 2.22
C VAL A 164 2.36 -1.45 2.16
N ASP A 165 2.42 -2.21 3.26
CA ASP A 165 1.97 -3.61 3.26
C ASP A 165 0.47 -3.76 3.55
N HIS A 166 -0.11 -2.83 4.32
CA HIS A 166 -1.44 -2.98 4.93
C HIS A 166 -2.30 -1.71 4.77
N THR A 167 -2.18 -1.03 3.62
CA THR A 167 -2.84 0.26 3.37
C THR A 167 -4.34 0.23 3.66
N ARG A 168 -5.05 -0.84 3.25
CA ARG A 168 -6.51 -0.93 3.39
C ARG A 168 -6.97 -0.91 4.85
N GLN A 169 -6.21 -1.55 5.75
CA GLN A 169 -6.52 -1.66 7.17
C GLN A 169 -6.07 -0.43 7.96
N CYS A 170 -5.05 0.28 7.44
CA CYS A 170 -4.36 1.34 8.18
C CYS A 170 -4.73 2.76 7.73
N ASN A 171 -5.21 2.97 6.51
CA ASN A 171 -5.37 4.30 5.90
C ASN A 171 -6.26 5.27 6.68
N THR A 172 -7.23 4.79 7.45
CA THR A 172 -8.21 5.62 8.15
C THR A 172 -7.66 6.26 9.43
N TRP A 173 -6.68 5.66 10.08
CA TRP A 173 -6.17 6.08 11.39
C TRP A 173 -4.66 6.38 11.41
N ILE A 174 -3.84 5.73 10.57
CA ILE A 174 -2.38 5.98 10.52
C ILE A 174 -2.02 7.46 10.33
N PRO A 175 -2.74 8.26 9.52
CA PRO A 175 -2.42 9.68 9.39
C PRO A 175 -2.45 10.45 10.73
N ALA A 176 -3.24 10.00 11.70
CA ALA A 176 -3.27 10.57 13.04
C ALA A 176 -1.98 10.27 13.82
N ILE A 177 -1.48 9.04 13.72
CA ILE A 177 -0.19 8.67 14.31
C ILE A 177 0.96 9.40 13.63
N ARG A 178 0.94 9.53 12.30
CA ARG A 178 1.95 10.31 11.58
C ARG A 178 2.00 11.76 12.08
N GLN A 179 0.83 12.38 12.31
CA GLN A 179 0.77 13.72 12.87
C GLN A 179 1.37 13.78 14.28
N LEU A 180 1.16 12.74 15.09
CA LEU A 180 1.74 12.62 16.43
C LEU A 180 3.27 12.44 16.39
N ILE A 181 3.80 11.74 15.40
CA ILE A 181 5.26 11.57 15.20
C ILE A 181 5.89 12.89 14.73
N ASN A 182 5.28 13.53 13.73
CA ASN A 182 5.83 14.72 13.07
C ASN A 182 5.94 15.96 13.95
N GLN A 183 5.34 15.98 15.14
CA GLN A 183 5.56 17.08 16.07
C GLN A 183 6.97 17.05 16.72
N HIS A 184 7.68 15.91 16.62
CA HIS A 184 8.96 15.65 17.27
C HIS A 184 10.15 15.52 16.31
N THR A 185 9.90 15.44 14.99
CA THR A 185 10.90 15.41 13.91
C THR A 185 10.90 16.73 13.15
#